data_AF-A0A968JJT9-F1
#
_entry.id   AF-A0A968JJT9-F1
#
_cell.length_a   1.000
_cell.length_b   1.000
_cell.length_c   1.000
_cell.angle_alpha   90.00
_cell.angle_beta   90.00
_cell.angle_gamma   90.00
#
_symmetry.space_group_name_H-M   'P 1'
#
loop_
_entity.id
_entity.type
_entity.pdbx_description
1 polymer ?
#
loop_
_entity_poly.entity_id
_entity_poly.type
_entity_poly.pdbx_seq_one_letter_code
_entity_poly.pdbx_strand_id
1 'polypeptide(L)'
;TCPWCGSAITPDQIAPEPAERGRARVITYCGDPLGRCPFSHKQAPGEGVPVMVVDEEIYRRLPSLLIATVDKFAQMPWNGRIAALFGQVDGYCERHGYHTPDTDDRSNHQANKKYGLPASRFLAVAPLRPPDLIIQDELHLISGPLGTLVGLYETAVDTLATWEVDGKRVRPKVIASTATIRRASEQVHYLFARRVQIFPPQGLDVEDSFFARQRRISERYPGRRYLGICTPGIRHKTALIQAYIALLAAAQQLSTDHGTAVDPWMTLVGYFNSLRELAAMRRAVDDAVTTRLKKMDRRGLAKRFLDPHSVQELTSRLSASDIPDILDRLETPFDPAVKAATQAAKKQGKAARGSTARFPIDVLLATNMISVGVDVSRLGLMLVGGQPKATSRIHSGHQPSRAAASGPGLHRL
;
A
#
# COMPACT_ATOMS: atom_id res chain seq x y z
N THR A 1 -3.76 14.93 0.92
CA THR A 1 -3.96 16.09 1.81
C THR A 1 -2.61 16.68 2.18
N CYS A 2 -2.56 17.95 2.61
CA CYS A 2 -1.33 18.60 3.04
C CYS A 2 -0.82 17.95 4.34
N PRO A 3 0.45 17.53 4.39
CA PRO A 3 1.00 16.87 5.58
C PRO A 3 1.15 17.82 6.78
N TRP A 4 1.12 19.15 6.56
CA TRP A 4 1.28 20.15 7.61
C TRP A 4 -0.03 20.52 8.30
N CYS A 5 -1.07 20.88 7.54
CA CYS A 5 -2.34 21.37 8.09
C CYS A 5 -3.55 20.49 7.79
N GLY A 6 -3.37 19.37 7.08
CA GLY A 6 -4.46 18.43 6.74
C GLY A 6 -5.39 18.89 5.62
N SER A 7 -5.28 20.13 5.12
CA SER A 7 -6.12 20.64 4.03
C SER A 7 -6.03 19.79 2.76
N ALA A 8 -7.10 19.71 1.99
CA ALA A 8 -7.07 19.00 0.71
C ALA A 8 -6.06 19.65 -0.26
N ILE A 9 -5.45 18.82 -1.12
CA ILE A 9 -4.65 19.26 -2.25
C ILE A 9 -5.38 18.74 -3.49
N THR A 10 -5.85 19.64 -4.33
CA THR A 10 -6.53 19.38 -5.60
C THR A 10 -5.56 19.64 -6.76
N PRO A 11 -5.89 19.20 -8.00
CA PRO A 11 -5.05 19.46 -9.18
C PRO A 11 -4.72 20.95 -9.39
N ASP A 12 -5.57 21.87 -8.95
CA ASP A 12 -5.33 23.32 -9.06
C ASP A 12 -4.15 23.81 -8.21
N GLN A 13 -3.72 23.02 -7.23
CA GLN A 13 -2.53 23.32 -6.43
C GLN A 13 -1.26 22.64 -6.95
N ILE A 14 -1.32 22.00 -8.12
CA ILE A 14 -0.15 21.41 -8.79
C ILE A 14 0.29 22.36 -9.91
N ALA A 15 1.50 22.91 -9.80
CA ALA A 15 2.07 23.85 -10.74
C ALA A 15 3.26 23.21 -11.49
N PRO A 16 3.04 22.67 -12.70
CA PRO A 16 4.13 22.14 -13.52
C PRO A 16 4.92 23.27 -14.22
N GLU A 17 6.23 23.23 -14.08
CA GLU A 17 7.19 24.12 -14.73
C GLU A 17 8.07 23.30 -15.71
N PRO A 18 7.71 23.20 -17.00
CA PRO A 18 8.46 22.39 -17.96
C PRO A 18 9.85 22.97 -18.21
N ALA A 19 10.82 22.12 -18.58
CA ALA A 19 12.23 22.53 -18.74
C ALA A 19 12.43 23.69 -19.73
N GLU A 20 11.65 23.73 -20.82
CA GLU A 20 11.70 24.78 -21.85
C GLU A 20 11.23 26.15 -21.38
N ARG A 21 10.31 26.17 -20.39
CA ARG A 21 9.59 27.38 -19.95
C ARG A 21 9.74 27.64 -18.44
N GLY A 22 10.59 26.90 -17.75
CA GLY A 22 10.65 26.83 -16.30
C GLY A 22 11.83 26.03 -15.75
N ARG A 23 11.73 25.64 -14.48
CA ARG A 23 12.82 24.97 -13.74
C ARG A 23 12.83 23.44 -13.83
N ALA A 24 12.02 22.86 -14.72
CA ALA A 24 11.79 21.41 -14.81
C ALA A 24 11.30 20.81 -13.48
N ARG A 25 10.28 21.43 -12.87
CA ARG A 25 9.74 21.03 -11.56
C ARG A 25 8.23 20.84 -11.61
N VAL A 26 7.69 20.01 -10.75
CA VAL A 26 6.25 19.94 -10.50
C VAL A 26 5.98 20.30 -9.06
N ILE A 27 5.60 21.56 -8.84
CA ILE A 27 5.48 22.11 -7.48
C ILE A 27 4.08 21.84 -6.96
N THR A 28 4.01 21.24 -5.77
CA THR A 28 2.74 20.95 -5.11
C THR A 28 2.52 21.93 -3.96
N TYR A 29 1.44 22.70 -3.99
CA TYR A 29 1.08 23.65 -2.93
C TYR A 29 0.03 23.08 -1.98
N CYS A 30 -0.03 23.65 -0.77
CA CYS A 30 -1.13 23.40 0.15
C CYS A 30 -2.42 24.08 -0.33
N GLY A 31 -3.53 23.34 -0.39
CA GLY A 31 -4.87 23.87 -0.69
C GLY A 31 -5.60 24.47 0.52
N ASP A 32 -4.87 25.15 1.42
CA ASP A 32 -5.52 25.91 2.50
C ASP A 32 -6.24 27.12 1.88
N PRO A 33 -7.58 27.21 1.97
CA PRO A 33 -8.35 28.27 1.30
C PRO A 33 -7.96 29.68 1.76
N LEU A 34 -7.48 29.81 3.00
CA LEU A 34 -7.08 31.09 3.58
C LEU A 34 -5.61 31.44 3.33
N GLY A 35 -4.83 30.52 2.73
CA GLY A 35 -3.42 30.74 2.43
C GLY A 35 -2.56 31.03 3.67
N ARG A 36 -2.92 30.47 4.83
CA ARG A 36 -2.20 30.63 6.10
C ARG A 36 -1.13 29.56 6.27
N CYS A 37 -1.32 28.39 5.67
CA CYS A 37 -0.33 27.32 5.67
C CYS A 37 1.00 27.83 5.05
N PRO A 38 2.16 27.58 5.71
CA PRO A 38 3.48 27.95 5.18
C PRO A 38 3.77 27.42 3.77
N PHE A 39 3.14 26.32 3.38
CA PHE A 39 3.32 25.68 2.08
C PHE A 39 2.26 26.07 1.03
N SER A 40 1.43 27.07 1.34
CA SER A 40 0.48 27.62 0.36
C SER A 40 1.20 28.48 -0.67
N HIS A 41 0.55 28.72 -1.82
CA HIS A 41 1.10 29.55 -2.89
C HIS A 41 1.48 30.96 -2.43
N LYS A 42 0.78 31.50 -1.42
CA LYS A 42 1.04 32.83 -0.85
C LYS A 42 2.29 32.85 0.04
N GLN A 43 2.56 31.77 0.77
CA GLN A 43 3.60 31.74 1.80
C GLN A 43 4.92 31.13 1.31
N ALA A 44 4.88 30.19 0.37
CA ALA A 44 6.07 29.54 -0.20
C ALA A 44 6.11 29.62 -1.73
N PRO A 45 6.14 30.83 -2.33
CA PRO A 45 6.10 30.99 -3.77
C PRO A 45 7.30 30.28 -4.42
N GLY A 46 7.01 29.38 -5.37
CA GLY A 46 8.02 28.67 -6.13
C GLY A 46 8.66 27.46 -5.44
N GLU A 47 8.22 27.07 -4.24
CA GLU A 47 8.71 25.88 -3.52
C GLU A 47 7.59 24.95 -3.05
N GLY A 48 6.49 25.50 -2.51
CA GLY A 48 5.35 24.70 -2.04
C GLY A 48 5.75 23.68 -0.96
N VAL A 49 5.04 22.55 -0.93
CA VAL A 49 5.33 21.40 -0.08
C VAL A 49 6.60 20.70 -0.61
N PRO A 50 7.60 20.39 0.24
CA PRO A 50 8.88 19.82 -0.19
C PRO A 50 8.76 18.32 -0.52
N VAL A 51 7.92 17.97 -1.49
CA VAL A 51 7.66 16.62 -1.97
C VAL A 51 7.82 16.62 -3.48
N MET A 52 8.64 15.70 -3.98
CA MET A 52 8.86 15.48 -5.41
C MET A 52 8.28 14.14 -5.80
N VAL A 53 7.42 14.13 -6.81
CA VAL A 53 6.72 12.93 -7.28
C VAL A 53 7.08 12.54 -8.71
N VAL A 54 7.86 13.38 -9.39
CA VAL A 54 8.27 13.19 -10.79
C VAL A 54 9.73 12.76 -10.84
N ASP A 55 9.99 11.68 -11.57
CA ASP A 55 11.29 11.04 -11.68
C ASP A 55 12.38 11.98 -12.19
N GLU A 56 12.08 12.73 -13.26
CA GLU A 56 13.00 13.69 -13.86
C GLU A 56 13.39 14.81 -12.90
N GLU A 57 12.47 15.23 -12.03
CA GLU A 57 12.76 16.22 -10.98
C GLU A 57 13.63 15.60 -9.88
N ILE A 58 13.32 14.37 -9.45
CA ILE A 58 14.06 13.64 -8.42
C ILE A 58 15.54 13.47 -8.82
N TYR A 59 15.81 13.06 -10.06
CA TYR A 59 17.19 12.86 -10.55
C TYR A 59 18.00 14.17 -10.62
N ARG A 60 17.34 15.31 -10.78
CA ARG A 60 17.98 16.63 -10.86
C ARG A 60 18.09 17.33 -9.51
N ARG A 61 17.18 17.08 -8.58
CA ARG A 61 17.13 17.80 -7.30
C ARG A 61 17.72 17.03 -6.13
N LEU A 62 17.79 15.69 -6.24
CA LEU A 62 18.43 14.82 -5.26
C LEU A 62 17.90 15.05 -3.83
N PRO A 63 16.67 14.58 -3.53
CA PRO A 63 16.11 14.72 -2.18
C PRO A 63 16.99 14.09 -1.11
N SER A 64 16.91 14.65 0.11
CA SER A 64 17.53 14.05 1.30
C SER A 64 16.86 12.75 1.77
N LEU A 65 15.60 12.53 1.39
CA LEU A 65 14.83 11.31 1.66
C LEU A 65 14.12 10.86 0.39
N LEU A 66 14.40 9.63 -0.05
CA LEU A 66 13.72 8.98 -1.16
C LEU A 66 12.87 7.83 -0.65
N ILE A 67 11.57 7.84 -0.99
CA ILE A 67 10.66 6.73 -0.75
C ILE A 67 10.36 6.11 -2.12
N ALA A 68 10.75 4.86 -2.31
CA ALA A 68 10.61 4.16 -3.58
C ALA A 68 10.45 2.65 -3.36
N THR A 69 9.86 1.98 -4.35
CA THR A 69 9.91 0.52 -4.46
C THR A 69 11.19 0.10 -5.20
N VAL A 70 11.55 -1.19 -5.11
CA VAL A 70 12.73 -1.73 -5.81
C VAL A 70 12.66 -1.50 -7.33
N ASP A 71 11.44 -1.40 -7.90
CA ASP A 71 11.23 -1.15 -9.33
C ASP A 71 11.88 0.15 -9.81
N LYS A 72 12.02 1.16 -8.94
CA LYS A 72 12.72 2.40 -9.26
C LYS A 72 14.16 2.15 -9.70
N PHE A 73 14.82 1.19 -9.06
CA PHE A 73 16.20 0.81 -9.37
C PHE A 73 16.30 -0.21 -10.51
N ALA A 74 15.19 -0.86 -10.88
CA ALA A 74 15.15 -1.75 -12.04
C ALA A 74 15.41 -1.01 -13.37
N GLN A 75 15.22 0.32 -13.39
CA GLN A 75 15.55 1.16 -14.56
C GLN A 75 17.04 1.50 -14.68
N MET A 76 17.87 1.20 -13.68
CA MET A 76 19.29 1.53 -13.67
C MET A 76 20.07 1.09 -14.93
N PRO A 77 19.80 -0.08 -15.55
CA PRO A 77 20.49 -0.48 -16.78
C PRO A 77 20.16 0.40 -18.00
N TRP A 78 19.05 1.14 -17.98
CA TRP A 78 18.51 1.87 -19.13
C TRP A 78 18.48 3.39 -18.94
N ASN A 79 18.67 3.87 -17.71
CA ASN A 79 18.56 5.29 -17.37
C ASN A 79 19.76 5.72 -16.51
N GLY A 80 20.78 6.31 -17.15
CA GLY A 80 22.01 6.72 -16.50
C GLY A 80 21.83 7.86 -15.49
N ARG A 81 20.71 8.59 -15.56
CA ARG A 81 20.37 9.67 -14.61
C ARG A 81 20.15 9.16 -13.18
N ILE A 82 19.86 7.87 -13.02
CA ILE A 82 19.76 7.22 -11.70
C ILE A 82 21.07 7.31 -10.93
N ALA A 83 22.22 7.39 -11.61
CA ALA A 83 23.53 7.55 -10.98
C ALA A 83 23.59 8.79 -10.07
N ALA A 84 22.82 9.84 -10.38
CA ALA A 84 22.71 11.06 -9.58
C ALA A 84 22.24 10.76 -8.15
N LEU A 85 21.34 9.77 -7.97
CA LEU A 85 20.85 9.36 -6.64
C LEU A 85 21.95 8.78 -5.75
N PHE A 86 23.06 8.33 -6.34
CA PHE A 86 24.23 7.82 -5.64
C PHE A 86 25.38 8.84 -5.63
N GLY A 87 25.05 10.12 -5.85
CA GLY A 87 26.00 11.22 -5.85
C GLY A 87 26.94 11.27 -7.06
N GLN A 88 26.73 10.40 -8.07
CA GLN A 88 27.54 10.40 -9.29
C GLN A 88 27.07 11.51 -10.24
N VAL A 89 27.43 12.75 -9.89
CA VAL A 89 27.13 13.97 -10.65
C VAL A 89 28.42 14.64 -11.10
N ASP A 90 28.35 15.33 -12.25
CA ASP A 90 29.50 16.05 -12.83
C ASP A 90 29.25 17.56 -13.02
N GLY A 91 28.01 17.99 -12.82
CA GLY A 91 27.64 19.40 -12.96
C GLY A 91 26.35 19.78 -12.24
N TYR A 92 26.12 21.08 -12.16
CA TYR A 92 24.94 21.69 -11.61
C TYR A 92 24.52 22.89 -12.48
N CYS A 93 23.32 22.82 -13.05
CA CYS A 93 22.67 23.94 -13.71
C CYS A 93 21.83 24.71 -12.67
N GLU A 94 22.09 26.00 -12.49
CA GLU A 94 21.36 26.81 -11.50
C GLU A 94 19.83 26.83 -11.74
N ARG A 95 19.40 26.62 -12.99
CA ARG A 95 17.98 26.53 -13.36
C ARG A 95 17.41 25.13 -13.14
N HIS A 96 18.11 24.12 -13.62
CA HIS A 96 17.56 22.77 -13.80
C HIS A 96 18.02 21.74 -12.78
N GLY A 97 19.08 22.00 -12.01
CA GLY A 97 19.59 21.11 -10.96
C GLY A 97 20.86 20.34 -11.35
N TYR A 98 21.12 19.25 -10.65
CA TYR A 98 22.26 18.35 -10.85
C TYR A 98 22.21 17.64 -12.21
N HIS A 99 23.40 17.33 -12.68
CA HIS A 99 23.66 16.78 -13.99
C HIS A 99 24.48 15.48 -13.88
N THR A 100 24.19 14.55 -14.78
CA THR A 100 24.93 13.30 -15.00
C THR A 100 25.38 13.22 -16.45
N PRO A 101 26.35 12.38 -16.82
CA PRO A 101 26.79 12.26 -18.20
C PRO A 101 25.66 12.02 -19.21
N ASP A 102 24.61 11.32 -18.79
CA ASP A 102 23.39 10.96 -19.53
C ASP A 102 22.25 12.01 -19.46
N THR A 103 22.59 13.26 -19.09
CA THR A 103 21.68 14.41 -19.11
C THR A 103 22.05 15.32 -20.28
N ASP A 104 21.03 15.86 -20.98
CA ASP A 104 21.22 16.61 -22.23
C ASP A 104 21.62 18.09 -22.01
N ASP A 105 21.51 18.61 -20.79
CA ASP A 105 21.63 20.05 -20.51
C ASP A 105 22.96 20.44 -19.85
N ARG A 106 23.99 20.63 -20.69
CA ARG A 106 25.33 21.09 -20.29
C ARG A 106 25.61 22.56 -20.64
N SER A 107 24.57 23.35 -20.86
CA SER A 107 24.72 24.69 -21.43
C SER A 107 24.42 25.80 -20.42
N ASN A 108 25.09 26.94 -20.58
CA ASN A 108 24.67 28.18 -19.93
C ASN A 108 23.39 28.66 -20.62
N HIS A 109 22.37 29.02 -19.83
CA HIS A 109 21.12 29.52 -20.37
C HIS A 109 21.10 31.04 -20.32
N GLN A 110 20.77 31.68 -21.44
CA GLN A 110 20.51 33.11 -21.46
C GLN A 110 19.20 33.44 -20.71
N ALA A 111 19.08 34.71 -20.30
CA ALA A 111 17.84 35.21 -19.73
C ALA A 111 16.73 35.16 -20.78
N ASN A 112 15.57 34.59 -20.43
CA ASN A 112 14.42 34.52 -21.30
C ASN A 112 13.31 35.44 -20.78
N LYS A 113 13.22 36.64 -21.36
CA LYS A 113 12.22 37.65 -20.99
C LYS A 113 10.78 37.19 -21.22
N LYS A 114 10.52 36.30 -22.17
CA LYS A 114 9.17 35.78 -22.48
C LYS A 114 8.59 34.95 -21.34
N TYR A 115 9.45 34.23 -20.62
CA TYR A 115 9.06 33.34 -19.52
C TYR A 115 9.57 33.82 -18.15
N GLY A 116 10.11 35.04 -18.08
CA GLY A 116 10.64 35.61 -16.83
C GLY A 116 11.83 34.85 -16.23
N LEU A 117 12.58 34.09 -17.04
CA LEU A 117 13.68 33.26 -16.55
C LEU A 117 14.99 34.07 -16.53
N PRO A 118 15.70 34.16 -15.39
CA PRO A 118 17.02 34.78 -15.34
C PRO A 118 18.05 33.93 -16.11
N ALA A 119 19.17 34.54 -16.48
CA ALA A 119 20.31 33.79 -16.99
C ALA A 119 20.80 32.81 -15.92
N SER A 120 21.19 31.60 -16.32
CA SER A 120 21.68 30.58 -15.41
C SER A 120 22.95 29.94 -15.96
N ARG A 121 23.86 29.58 -15.06
CA ARG A 121 25.15 28.99 -15.42
C ARG A 121 25.15 27.49 -15.15
N PHE A 122 25.97 26.79 -15.94
CA PHE A 122 26.40 25.44 -15.66
C PHE A 122 27.70 25.50 -14.85
N LEU A 123 27.69 24.87 -13.69
CA LEU A 123 28.83 24.80 -12.78
C LEU A 123 29.31 23.36 -12.75
N ALA A 124 30.61 23.12 -12.97
CA ALA A 124 31.20 21.82 -12.69
C ALA A 124 31.18 21.59 -11.18
N VAL A 125 30.70 20.43 -10.75
CA VAL A 125 30.66 20.06 -9.33
C VAL A 125 31.34 18.71 -9.11
N ALA A 126 31.91 18.54 -7.92
CA ALA A 126 32.41 17.23 -7.50
C ALA A 126 31.23 16.27 -7.22
N PRO A 127 31.46 14.95 -7.27
CA PRO A 127 30.48 13.97 -6.83
C PRO A 127 29.97 14.27 -5.42
N LEU A 128 28.69 14.02 -5.19
CA LEU A 128 28.07 14.18 -3.88
C LEU A 128 28.24 12.91 -3.06
N ARG A 129 27.96 13.03 -1.76
CA ARG A 129 27.88 11.88 -0.87
C ARG A 129 26.70 10.99 -1.28
N PRO A 130 26.90 9.67 -1.44
CA PRO A 130 25.79 8.75 -1.70
C PRO A 130 24.90 8.54 -0.46
N PRO A 131 23.71 7.93 -0.62
CA PRO A 131 22.84 7.58 0.49
C PRO A 131 23.52 6.65 1.50
N ASP A 132 23.48 7.03 2.76
CA ASP A 132 24.16 6.34 3.85
C ASP A 132 23.21 5.63 4.84
N LEU A 133 21.89 5.79 4.67
CA LEU A 133 20.85 5.05 5.39
C LEU A 133 19.78 4.52 4.42
N ILE A 134 19.54 3.21 4.46
CA ILE A 134 18.48 2.52 3.72
C ILE A 134 17.52 1.92 4.74
N ILE A 135 16.24 2.26 4.62
CA ILE A 135 15.18 1.69 5.46
C ILE A 135 14.32 0.79 4.57
N GLN A 136 14.43 -0.52 4.76
CA GLN A 136 13.64 -1.50 4.03
C GLN A 136 12.37 -1.84 4.80
N ASP A 137 11.22 -1.51 4.22
CA ASP A 137 9.94 -1.96 4.78
C ASP A 137 9.62 -3.38 4.33
N GLU A 138 8.90 -4.12 5.17
CA GLU A 138 8.37 -5.45 4.88
C GLU A 138 9.37 -6.46 4.29
N LEU A 139 10.56 -6.58 4.91
CA LEU A 139 11.62 -7.48 4.46
C LEU A 139 11.14 -8.94 4.26
N HIS A 140 10.13 -9.37 5.03
CA HIS A 140 9.56 -10.71 4.93
C HIS A 140 8.86 -11.01 3.58
N LEU A 141 8.50 -9.97 2.82
CA LEU A 141 7.93 -10.10 1.48
C LEU A 141 8.99 -10.38 0.41
N ILE A 142 10.24 -10.00 0.66
CA ILE A 142 11.37 -10.22 -0.24
C ILE A 142 11.86 -11.66 -0.07
N SER A 143 11.18 -12.59 -0.72
CA SER A 143 11.46 -14.02 -0.65
C SER A 143 11.24 -14.73 -1.99
N GLY A 144 11.77 -15.95 -2.11
CA GLY A 144 11.62 -16.76 -3.32
C GLY A 144 12.21 -16.06 -4.56
N PRO A 145 11.53 -16.13 -5.73
CA PRO A 145 12.03 -15.54 -6.98
C PRO A 145 12.22 -14.02 -6.92
N LEU A 146 11.35 -13.32 -6.19
CA LEU A 146 11.48 -11.87 -6.01
C LEU A 146 12.75 -11.55 -5.21
N GLY A 147 13.02 -12.29 -4.15
CA GLY A 147 14.23 -12.12 -3.35
C GLY A 147 15.51 -12.32 -4.16
N THR A 148 15.55 -13.29 -5.06
CA THR A 148 16.71 -13.51 -5.95
C THR A 148 16.98 -12.30 -6.85
N LEU A 149 15.95 -11.72 -7.47
CA LEU A 149 16.11 -10.54 -8.32
C LEU A 149 16.49 -9.30 -7.50
N VAL A 150 15.83 -9.08 -6.37
CA VAL A 150 16.11 -7.96 -5.48
C VAL A 150 17.57 -8.01 -4.99
N GLY A 151 18.10 -9.18 -4.62
CA GLY A 151 19.49 -9.33 -4.19
C GLY A 151 20.53 -8.83 -5.21
N LEU A 152 20.25 -8.95 -6.51
CA LEU A 152 21.12 -8.39 -7.56
C LEU A 152 21.13 -6.86 -7.53
N TYR A 153 19.96 -6.23 -7.44
CA TYR A 153 19.84 -4.78 -7.35
C TYR A 153 20.42 -4.25 -6.03
N GLU A 154 20.18 -4.93 -4.91
CA GLU A 154 20.74 -4.57 -3.61
C GLU A 154 22.27 -4.60 -3.63
N THR A 155 22.88 -5.54 -4.36
CA THR A 155 24.34 -5.57 -4.52
C THR A 155 24.86 -4.34 -5.29
N ALA A 156 24.14 -3.92 -6.34
CA ALA A 156 24.48 -2.72 -7.10
C ALA A 156 24.28 -1.44 -6.27
N VAL A 157 23.13 -1.31 -5.61
CA VAL A 157 22.79 -0.21 -4.70
C VAL A 157 23.84 -0.09 -3.60
N ASP A 158 24.20 -1.20 -2.96
CA ASP A 158 25.21 -1.24 -1.91
C ASP A 158 26.58 -0.76 -2.39
N THR A 159 26.98 -1.17 -3.59
CA THR A 159 28.25 -0.77 -4.20
C THR A 159 28.26 0.70 -4.57
N LEU A 160 27.21 1.19 -5.23
CA LEU A 160 27.06 2.60 -5.61
C LEU A 160 26.92 3.52 -4.40
N ALA A 161 26.37 3.01 -3.30
CA ALA A 161 26.26 3.73 -2.04
C ALA A 161 27.50 3.62 -1.14
N THR A 162 28.49 2.82 -1.53
CA THR A 162 29.73 2.66 -0.79
C THR A 162 30.74 3.74 -1.18
N TRP A 163 31.38 4.34 -0.20
CA TRP A 163 32.37 5.40 -0.40
C TRP A 163 33.56 5.22 0.56
N GLU A 164 34.68 5.89 0.27
CA GLU A 164 35.87 5.84 1.11
C GLU A 164 35.95 7.07 2.02
N VAL A 165 36.15 6.82 3.31
CA VAL A 165 36.41 7.83 4.33
C VAL A 165 37.69 7.44 5.04
N ASP A 166 38.71 8.29 4.99
CA ASP A 166 40.04 8.05 5.59
C ASP A 166 40.65 6.69 5.20
N GLY A 167 40.53 6.32 3.92
CA GLY A 167 41.02 5.04 3.39
C GLY A 167 40.21 3.81 3.83
N LYS A 168 39.06 3.99 4.48
CA LYS A 168 38.15 2.91 4.86
C LYS A 168 36.90 2.93 4.01
N ARG A 169 36.52 1.76 3.49
CA ARG A 169 35.25 1.58 2.79
C ARG A 169 34.08 1.63 3.77
N VAL A 170 33.21 2.61 3.60
CA VAL A 170 31.98 2.81 4.36
C VAL A 170 30.80 2.44 3.47
N ARG A 171 30.07 1.39 3.86
CA ARG A 171 28.84 0.93 3.19
C ARG A 171 27.61 1.58 3.86
N PRO A 172 26.44 1.71 3.19
CA PRO A 172 25.25 2.28 3.81
C PRO A 172 24.79 1.46 5.02
N LYS A 173 24.14 2.11 5.98
CA LYS A 173 23.44 1.45 7.08
C LYS A 173 22.09 0.95 6.57
N VAL A 174 21.81 -0.35 6.72
CA VAL A 174 20.50 -0.92 6.38
C VAL A 174 19.73 -1.19 7.67
N ILE A 175 18.52 -0.66 7.76
CA ILE A 175 17.54 -0.96 8.79
C ILE A 175 16.34 -1.58 8.09
N ALA A 176 15.85 -2.73 8.57
CA ALA A 176 14.72 -3.39 7.94
C ALA A 176 13.63 -3.69 8.96
N SER A 177 12.39 -3.34 8.64
CA SER A 177 11.22 -3.78 9.39
C SER A 177 10.79 -5.17 8.90
N THR A 178 10.24 -5.98 9.80
CA THR A 178 9.69 -7.29 9.44
C THR A 178 8.70 -7.77 10.50
N ALA A 179 7.55 -8.30 10.07
CA ALA A 179 6.52 -8.81 10.97
C ALA A 179 6.92 -10.16 11.60
N THR A 180 7.51 -11.06 10.82
CA THR A 180 7.98 -12.38 11.28
C THR A 180 9.09 -12.87 10.37
N ILE A 181 10.30 -13.05 10.91
CA ILE A 181 11.42 -13.60 10.15
C ILE A 181 11.97 -14.84 10.85
N ARG A 182 11.78 -16.00 10.23
CA ARG A 182 12.55 -17.20 10.59
C ARG A 182 13.86 -17.15 9.81
N ARG A 183 14.98 -17.51 10.45
CA ARG A 183 16.32 -17.51 9.82
C ARG A 183 16.74 -16.13 9.29
N ALA A 184 16.47 -15.07 10.05
CA ALA A 184 16.79 -13.68 9.69
C ALA A 184 18.22 -13.48 9.19
N SER A 185 19.18 -14.12 9.86
CA SER A 185 20.59 -14.05 9.51
C SER A 185 20.87 -14.56 8.10
N GLU A 186 20.21 -15.62 7.66
CA GLU A 186 20.41 -16.19 6.33
C GLU A 186 19.74 -15.32 5.26
N GLN A 187 18.49 -14.90 5.48
CA GLN A 187 17.79 -14.03 4.51
C GLN A 187 18.53 -12.70 4.31
N VAL A 188 18.96 -12.05 5.40
CA VAL A 188 19.74 -10.79 5.34
C VAL A 188 21.10 -11.03 4.68
N HIS A 189 21.72 -12.18 4.92
CA HIS A 189 22.97 -12.52 4.27
C HIS A 189 22.79 -12.68 2.75
N TYR A 190 21.75 -13.38 2.29
CA TYR A 190 21.48 -13.56 0.87
C TYR A 190 21.08 -12.27 0.14
N LEU A 191 20.39 -11.35 0.82
CA LEU A 191 19.95 -10.10 0.21
C LEU A 191 21.03 -9.01 0.24
N PHE A 192 21.71 -8.85 1.37
CA PHE A 192 22.59 -7.69 1.60
C PHE A 192 24.07 -8.05 1.82
N ALA A 193 24.42 -9.34 1.84
CA ALA A 193 25.76 -9.82 2.19
C ALA A 193 26.28 -9.23 3.52
N ARG A 194 25.41 -9.22 4.54
CA ARG A 194 25.66 -8.60 5.85
C ARG A 194 25.27 -9.51 7.00
N ARG A 195 25.85 -9.22 8.18
CA ARG A 195 25.41 -9.81 9.45
C ARG A 195 24.25 -8.98 10.01
N VAL A 196 23.14 -9.63 10.34
CA VAL A 196 21.98 -8.97 10.95
C VAL A 196 22.19 -8.80 12.46
N GLN A 197 21.66 -7.70 13.00
CA GLN A 197 21.42 -7.53 14.43
C GLN A 197 19.93 -7.29 14.61
N ILE A 198 19.27 -8.11 15.43
CA ILE A 198 17.82 -8.01 15.66
C ILE A 198 17.59 -7.03 16.80
N PHE A 199 16.82 -5.99 16.54
CA PHE A 199 16.41 -5.01 17.53
C PHE A 199 14.92 -4.70 17.37
N PRO A 200 14.15 -4.66 18.46
CA PRO A 200 14.49 -5.07 19.83
C PRO A 200 14.80 -6.58 19.91
N PRO A 201 15.64 -7.02 20.86
CA PRO A 201 15.92 -8.44 21.04
C PRO A 201 14.63 -9.20 21.40
N GLN A 202 14.61 -10.50 21.15
CA GLN A 202 13.50 -11.34 21.59
C GLN A 202 13.42 -11.36 23.11
N GLY A 203 12.21 -11.24 23.65
CA GLY A 203 11.94 -11.35 25.08
C GLY A 203 12.12 -12.80 25.58
N LEU A 204 11.98 -12.99 26.89
CA LEU A 204 12.03 -14.31 27.52
C LEU A 204 10.77 -15.13 27.27
N ASP A 205 9.65 -14.45 27.00
CA ASP A 205 8.34 -15.06 26.78
C ASP A 205 7.83 -14.69 25.39
N VAL A 206 7.21 -15.65 24.70
CA VAL A 206 6.53 -15.42 23.43
C VAL A 206 5.30 -14.51 23.60
N GLU A 207 4.75 -14.46 24.82
CA GLU A 207 3.59 -13.64 25.18
C GLU A 207 3.96 -12.19 25.52
N ASP A 208 5.23 -11.88 25.78
CA ASP A 208 5.70 -10.54 26.16
C ASP A 208 6.94 -10.11 25.36
N SER A 209 6.71 -9.24 24.38
CA SER A 209 7.75 -8.63 23.55
C SER A 209 7.74 -7.12 23.70
N PHE A 210 8.83 -6.47 23.28
CA PHE A 210 8.93 -5.00 23.28
C PHE A 210 7.77 -4.31 22.53
N PHE A 211 7.22 -4.95 21.48
CA PHE A 211 6.15 -4.37 20.66
C PHE A 211 4.74 -4.77 21.11
N ALA A 212 4.58 -5.93 21.75
CA ALA A 212 3.26 -6.48 22.04
C ALA A 212 3.27 -7.40 23.26
N ARG A 213 2.17 -7.36 24.01
CA ARG A 213 1.85 -8.27 25.10
C ARG A 213 0.55 -9.01 24.79
N GLN A 214 0.56 -10.33 24.91
CA GLN A 214 -0.62 -11.14 24.81
C GLN A 214 -1.52 -10.88 26.02
N ARG A 215 -2.78 -10.52 25.74
CA ARG A 215 -3.81 -10.39 26.77
C ARG A 215 -4.63 -11.67 26.81
N ARG A 216 -4.98 -12.12 28.01
CA ARG A 216 -5.92 -13.23 28.18
C ARG A 216 -7.29 -12.84 27.61
N ILE A 217 -7.88 -13.77 26.88
CA ILE A 217 -9.18 -13.60 26.26
C ILE A 217 -10.23 -13.43 27.38
N SER A 218 -11.02 -12.37 27.28
CA SER A 218 -12.12 -12.05 28.20
C SER A 218 -13.17 -11.21 27.48
N GLU A 219 -14.32 -10.96 28.10
CA GLU A 219 -15.31 -10.03 27.52
C GLU A 219 -14.74 -8.62 27.30
N ARG A 220 -13.83 -8.18 28.17
CA ARG A 220 -13.10 -6.91 28.04
C ARG A 220 -12.04 -6.93 26.93
N TYR A 221 -11.47 -8.10 26.66
CA TYR A 221 -10.43 -8.31 25.64
C TYR A 221 -10.80 -9.50 24.75
N PRO A 222 -11.78 -9.32 23.84
CA PRO A 222 -12.21 -10.42 22.98
C PRO A 222 -11.06 -10.84 22.06
N GLY A 223 -10.82 -12.14 21.98
CA GLY A 223 -9.83 -12.72 21.08
C GLY A 223 -10.40 -13.03 19.70
N ARG A 224 -9.51 -13.35 18.75
CA ARG A 224 -9.91 -13.89 17.44
C ARG A 224 -10.05 -15.41 17.52
N ARG A 225 -11.06 -15.97 16.86
CA ARG A 225 -11.26 -17.42 16.78
C ARG A 225 -10.79 -17.93 15.42
N TYR A 226 -9.83 -18.85 15.42
CA TYR A 226 -9.36 -19.55 14.23
C TYR A 226 -10.01 -20.93 14.16
N LEU A 227 -10.62 -21.27 13.03
CA LEU A 227 -11.27 -22.56 12.81
C LEU A 227 -10.73 -23.22 11.53
N GLY A 228 -10.14 -24.41 11.68
CA GLY A 228 -9.76 -25.26 10.56
C GLY A 228 -10.87 -26.22 10.19
N ILE A 229 -11.27 -26.26 8.92
CA ILE A 229 -12.28 -27.19 8.41
C ILE A 229 -11.58 -28.26 7.57
N CYS A 230 -11.49 -29.48 8.09
CA CYS A 230 -10.98 -30.64 7.36
C CYS A 230 -12.15 -31.48 6.84
N THR A 231 -12.28 -31.59 5.51
CA THR A 231 -13.38 -32.32 4.87
C THR A 231 -12.87 -33.50 4.03
N PRO A 232 -12.47 -34.62 4.65
CA PRO A 232 -11.99 -35.79 3.91
C PRO A 232 -13.09 -36.32 2.98
N GLY A 233 -12.71 -36.70 1.75
CA GLY A 233 -13.65 -37.20 0.74
C GLY A 233 -14.52 -36.14 0.06
N ILE A 234 -14.48 -34.87 0.49
CA ILE A 234 -15.21 -33.77 -0.14
C ILE A 234 -14.27 -32.96 -1.02
N ARG A 235 -14.68 -32.69 -2.26
CA ARG A 235 -13.93 -31.81 -3.17
C ARG A 235 -13.78 -30.42 -2.56
N HIS A 236 -12.56 -29.88 -2.57
CA HIS A 236 -12.21 -28.59 -1.95
C HIS A 236 -13.18 -27.45 -2.30
N LYS A 237 -13.51 -27.29 -3.59
CA LYS A 237 -14.48 -26.30 -4.07
C LYS A 237 -15.86 -26.44 -3.41
N THR A 238 -16.33 -27.67 -3.20
CA THR A 238 -17.62 -27.93 -2.55
C THR A 238 -17.58 -27.50 -1.08
N ALA A 239 -16.50 -27.82 -0.36
CA ALA A 239 -16.32 -27.39 1.02
C ALA A 239 -16.31 -25.86 1.14
N LEU A 240 -15.58 -25.17 0.27
CA LEU A 240 -15.55 -23.71 0.22
C LEU A 240 -16.94 -23.11 -0.04
N ILE A 241 -17.69 -23.62 -1.01
CA ILE A 241 -19.05 -23.15 -1.29
C ILE A 241 -19.94 -23.27 -0.06
N GLN A 242 -19.90 -24.41 0.66
CA GLN A 242 -20.71 -24.59 1.86
C GLN A 242 -20.29 -23.63 2.98
N ALA A 243 -18.99 -23.44 3.19
CA ALA A 243 -18.48 -22.51 4.19
C ALA A 243 -18.88 -21.06 3.87
N TYR A 244 -18.78 -20.62 2.60
CA TYR A 244 -19.25 -19.30 2.16
C TYR A 244 -20.74 -19.09 2.45
N ILE A 245 -21.58 -20.07 2.10
CA ILE A 245 -23.03 -19.98 2.31
C ILE A 245 -23.33 -19.89 3.81
N ALA A 246 -22.72 -20.75 4.63
CA ALA A 246 -22.95 -20.77 6.06
C ALA A 246 -22.56 -19.44 6.71
N LEU A 247 -21.37 -18.92 6.37
CA LEU A 247 -20.85 -17.67 6.91
C LEU A 247 -21.70 -16.45 6.49
N LEU A 248 -22.01 -16.32 5.19
CA LEU A 248 -22.77 -15.20 4.66
C LEU A 248 -24.21 -15.19 5.17
N ALA A 249 -24.85 -16.36 5.28
CA ALA A 249 -26.20 -16.50 5.82
C ALA A 249 -26.25 -16.26 7.33
N ALA A 250 -25.27 -16.78 8.09
CA ALA A 250 -25.19 -16.53 9.53
C ALA A 250 -24.97 -15.03 9.82
N ALA A 251 -24.10 -14.35 9.08
CA ALA A 251 -23.92 -12.90 9.21
C ALA A 251 -25.22 -12.13 8.94
N GLN A 252 -26.00 -12.54 7.93
CA GLN A 252 -27.30 -11.93 7.64
C GLN A 252 -28.34 -12.18 8.73
N GLN A 253 -28.35 -13.38 9.31
CA GLN A 253 -29.21 -13.70 10.45
C GLN A 253 -28.86 -12.81 11.64
N LEU A 254 -27.59 -12.77 12.03
CA LEU A 254 -27.10 -11.93 13.12
C LEU A 254 -27.37 -10.45 12.87
N SER A 255 -27.25 -9.96 11.64
CA SER A 255 -27.57 -8.58 11.30
C SER A 255 -29.07 -8.27 11.47
N THR A 256 -29.95 -9.24 11.25
CA THR A 256 -31.38 -9.11 11.56
C THR A 256 -31.60 -9.02 13.07
N ASP A 257 -30.86 -9.82 13.84
CA ASP A 257 -31.06 -9.96 15.29
C ASP A 257 -30.40 -8.82 16.09
N HIS A 258 -29.29 -8.27 15.59
CA HIS A 258 -28.43 -7.32 16.32
C HIS A 258 -28.13 -6.02 15.54
N GLY A 259 -28.73 -5.84 14.37
CA GLY A 259 -28.62 -4.60 13.59
C GLY A 259 -27.21 -4.33 13.04
N THR A 260 -26.78 -3.06 13.14
CA THR A 260 -25.53 -2.55 12.56
C THR A 260 -24.27 -3.02 13.28
N ALA A 261 -24.38 -3.52 14.51
CA ALA A 261 -23.24 -4.06 15.26
C ALA A 261 -22.56 -5.25 14.57
N VAL A 262 -23.25 -5.89 13.62
CA VAL A 262 -22.78 -7.08 12.88
C VAL A 262 -22.05 -6.72 11.58
N ASP A 263 -22.01 -5.44 11.21
CA ASP A 263 -21.35 -4.96 9.99
C ASP A 263 -19.95 -5.56 9.74
N PRO A 264 -19.09 -5.78 10.76
CA PRO A 264 -17.78 -6.40 10.54
C PRO A 264 -17.81 -7.80 9.94
N TRP A 265 -18.85 -8.59 10.19
CA TRP A 265 -19.00 -9.93 9.65
C TRP A 265 -19.82 -9.98 8.36
N MET A 266 -20.38 -8.85 7.94
CA MET A 266 -21.20 -8.80 6.74
C MET A 266 -20.34 -8.96 5.48
N THR A 267 -19.14 -8.40 5.41
CA THR A 267 -18.21 -8.63 4.30
C THR A 267 -17.41 -9.92 4.52
N LEU A 268 -17.50 -10.88 3.59
CA LEU A 268 -16.67 -12.09 3.62
C LEU A 268 -15.43 -11.92 2.74
N VAL A 269 -14.25 -11.92 3.36
CA VAL A 269 -12.96 -11.92 2.64
C VAL A 269 -12.54 -13.35 2.33
N GLY A 270 -12.41 -13.68 1.05
CA GLY A 270 -11.87 -14.93 0.55
C GLY A 270 -10.43 -14.81 0.09
N TYR A 271 -9.49 -15.43 0.79
CA TYR A 271 -8.07 -15.43 0.38
C TYR A 271 -7.69 -16.70 -0.36
N PHE A 272 -6.99 -16.54 -1.48
CA PHE A 272 -6.54 -17.65 -2.33
C PHE A 272 -5.05 -17.54 -2.66
N ASN A 273 -4.36 -18.67 -2.61
CA ASN A 273 -2.95 -18.75 -3.01
C ASN A 273 -2.73 -18.66 -4.53
N SER A 274 -3.79 -18.87 -5.34
CA SER A 274 -3.70 -18.89 -6.80
C SER A 274 -4.87 -18.16 -7.47
N LEU A 275 -4.58 -17.47 -8.57
CA LEU A 275 -5.60 -16.81 -9.39
C LEU A 275 -6.60 -17.82 -9.99
N ARG A 276 -6.16 -19.06 -10.24
CA ARG A 276 -7.02 -20.13 -10.76
C ARG A 276 -8.11 -20.52 -9.76
N GLU A 277 -7.75 -20.69 -8.49
CA GLU A 277 -8.72 -21.02 -7.44
C GLU A 277 -9.66 -19.85 -7.16
N LEU A 278 -9.11 -18.64 -7.13
CA LEU A 278 -9.90 -17.41 -6.99
C LEU A 278 -10.96 -17.31 -8.10
N ALA A 279 -10.57 -17.45 -9.36
CA ALA A 279 -11.50 -17.40 -10.49
C ALA A 279 -12.54 -18.52 -10.44
N ALA A 280 -12.18 -19.71 -9.96
CA ALA A 280 -13.12 -20.80 -9.76
C ALA A 280 -14.14 -20.49 -8.66
N MET A 281 -13.72 -19.79 -7.60
CA MET A 281 -14.59 -19.33 -6.52
C MET A 281 -15.43 -18.12 -6.91
N ARG A 282 -14.92 -17.18 -7.73
CA ARG A 282 -15.70 -16.08 -8.30
C ARG A 282 -16.95 -16.60 -9.00
N ARG A 283 -16.76 -17.53 -9.94
CA ARG A 283 -17.87 -18.19 -10.64
C ARG A 283 -18.82 -18.92 -9.68
N ALA A 284 -18.28 -19.54 -8.63
CA ALA A 284 -19.11 -20.22 -7.63
C ALA A 284 -19.93 -19.24 -6.78
N VAL A 285 -19.40 -18.05 -6.51
CA VAL A 285 -20.11 -16.98 -5.80
C VAL A 285 -21.25 -16.45 -6.65
N ASP A 286 -20.97 -16.12 -7.91
CA ASP A 286 -21.94 -15.55 -8.86
C ASP A 286 -23.13 -16.51 -9.13
N ASP A 287 -22.90 -17.82 -9.08
CA ASP A 287 -23.94 -18.84 -9.33
C ASP A 287 -24.37 -19.60 -8.06
N ALA A 288 -23.59 -20.60 -7.63
CA ALA A 288 -24.01 -21.57 -6.62
C ALA A 288 -24.25 -20.94 -5.23
N VAL A 289 -23.39 -20.02 -4.78
CA VAL A 289 -23.54 -19.33 -3.48
C VAL A 289 -24.75 -18.41 -3.53
N THR A 290 -24.83 -17.52 -4.52
CA THR A 290 -25.95 -16.58 -4.69
C THR A 290 -27.30 -17.30 -4.75
N THR A 291 -27.39 -18.39 -5.53
CA THR A 291 -28.64 -19.17 -5.66
C THR A 291 -29.03 -19.86 -4.36
N ARG A 292 -28.07 -20.38 -3.59
CA ARG A 292 -28.34 -21.09 -2.35
C ARG A 292 -28.65 -20.15 -1.18
N LEU A 293 -28.03 -18.98 -1.12
CA LEU A 293 -28.31 -17.96 -0.10
C LEU A 293 -29.78 -17.49 -0.11
N LYS A 294 -30.40 -17.43 -1.29
CA LYS A 294 -31.83 -17.11 -1.45
C LYS A 294 -32.78 -18.15 -0.83
N LYS A 295 -32.28 -19.35 -0.50
CA LYS A 295 -33.05 -20.51 -0.01
C LYS A 295 -32.62 -20.94 1.41
N MET A 296 -31.92 -20.07 2.14
CA MET A 296 -31.42 -20.39 3.49
C MET A 296 -32.49 -20.40 4.58
N ASP A 297 -33.65 -19.82 4.30
CA ASP A 297 -34.86 -19.95 5.12
C ASP A 297 -35.25 -21.43 5.32
N ARG A 298 -35.06 -22.27 4.30
CA ARG A 298 -35.33 -23.72 4.37
C ARG A 298 -34.41 -24.46 5.36
N ARG A 299 -33.35 -23.80 5.83
CA ARG A 299 -32.39 -24.33 6.81
C ARG A 299 -32.39 -23.52 8.12
N GLY A 300 -33.38 -22.66 8.32
CA GLY A 300 -33.52 -21.86 9.55
C GLY A 300 -32.57 -20.65 9.64
N LEU A 301 -32.02 -20.18 8.52
CA LEU A 301 -31.17 -18.97 8.46
C LEU A 301 -31.80 -17.90 7.57
N ALA A 302 -31.46 -16.63 7.79
CA ALA A 302 -31.93 -15.53 6.97
C ALA A 302 -31.52 -15.66 5.49
N LYS A 303 -32.41 -15.23 4.59
CA LYS A 303 -32.10 -15.08 3.16
C LYS A 303 -31.15 -13.93 2.96
N ARG A 304 -30.13 -14.12 2.12
CA ARG A 304 -29.22 -13.06 1.69
C ARG A 304 -29.23 -12.93 0.17
N PHE A 305 -29.22 -11.68 -0.30
CA PHE A 305 -29.18 -11.34 -1.72
C PHE A 305 -27.88 -10.59 -1.99
N LEU A 306 -27.03 -11.18 -2.84
CA LEU A 306 -25.80 -10.53 -3.29
C LEU A 306 -26.10 -9.70 -4.55
N ASP A 307 -25.61 -8.47 -4.60
CA ASP A 307 -25.63 -7.67 -5.83
C ASP A 307 -24.45 -8.11 -6.71
N PRO A 308 -24.62 -8.25 -8.04
CA PRO A 308 -23.50 -8.55 -8.93
C PRO A 308 -22.29 -7.62 -8.76
N HIS A 309 -22.54 -6.35 -8.39
CA HIS A 309 -21.49 -5.36 -8.16
C HIS A 309 -20.88 -5.43 -6.75
N SER A 310 -21.48 -6.14 -5.80
CA SER A 310 -20.98 -6.27 -4.43
C SER A 310 -20.00 -7.43 -4.24
N VAL A 311 -19.74 -8.21 -5.30
CA VAL A 311 -18.64 -9.17 -5.36
C VAL A 311 -17.47 -8.51 -6.06
N GLN A 312 -16.34 -8.36 -5.37
CA GLN A 312 -15.15 -7.69 -5.89
C GLN A 312 -13.93 -8.61 -5.79
N GLU A 313 -12.93 -8.34 -6.63
CA GLU A 313 -11.65 -9.02 -6.61
C GLU A 313 -10.55 -8.03 -6.21
N LEU A 314 -9.56 -8.47 -5.44
CA LEU A 314 -8.34 -7.71 -5.14
C LEU A 314 -7.13 -8.57 -5.51
N THR A 315 -6.69 -8.44 -6.76
CA THR A 315 -5.65 -9.27 -7.36
C THR A 315 -4.66 -8.43 -8.13
N SER A 316 -3.45 -8.95 -8.35
CA SER A 316 -2.35 -8.28 -9.05
C SER A 316 -2.64 -7.88 -10.50
N ARG A 317 -3.85 -8.13 -11.00
CA ARG A 317 -4.33 -7.72 -12.34
C ARG A 317 -5.03 -6.37 -12.33
N LEU A 318 -5.40 -5.85 -11.15
CA LEU A 318 -6.02 -4.54 -11.03
C LEU A 318 -5.01 -3.44 -11.35
N SER A 319 -5.49 -2.37 -11.98
CA SER A 319 -4.68 -1.17 -12.16
C SER A 319 -4.52 -0.45 -10.81
N ALA A 320 -3.43 0.32 -10.67
CA ALA A 320 -3.19 1.11 -9.47
C ALA A 320 -4.31 2.12 -9.19
N SER A 321 -5.04 2.56 -10.22
CA SER A 321 -6.19 3.46 -10.10
C SER A 321 -7.46 2.79 -9.57
N ASP A 322 -7.62 1.47 -9.74
CA ASP A 322 -8.84 0.76 -9.30
C ASP A 322 -8.77 0.37 -7.82
N ILE A 323 -7.56 0.27 -7.25
CA ILE A 323 -7.35 -0.18 -5.87
C ILE A 323 -7.99 0.79 -4.86
N PRO A 324 -7.74 2.12 -4.92
CA PRO A 324 -8.37 3.06 -3.99
C PRO A 324 -9.89 2.97 -3.99
N ASP A 325 -10.52 2.81 -5.15
CA ASP A 325 -11.97 2.71 -5.27
C ASP A 325 -12.53 1.46 -4.56
N ILE A 326 -11.82 0.33 -4.62
CA ILE A 326 -12.22 -0.90 -3.92
C ILE A 326 -12.02 -0.72 -2.42
N LEU A 327 -10.90 -0.14 -1.98
CA LEU A 327 -10.61 0.12 -0.56
C LEU A 327 -11.66 1.04 0.06
N ASP A 328 -11.97 2.15 -0.60
CA ASP A 328 -13.02 3.09 -0.20
C ASP A 328 -14.39 2.40 -0.04
N ARG A 329 -14.69 1.42 -0.90
CA ARG A 329 -15.93 0.64 -0.80
C ARG A 329 -15.90 -0.42 0.31
N LEU A 330 -14.72 -0.92 0.67
CA LEU A 330 -14.56 -1.81 1.82
C LEU A 330 -14.76 -1.06 3.14
N GLU A 331 -14.54 0.25 3.17
CA GLU A 331 -14.84 1.10 4.33
C GLU A 331 -16.34 1.41 4.49
N THR A 332 -17.14 1.34 3.42
CA THR A 332 -18.58 1.62 3.49
C THR A 332 -19.32 0.59 4.36
N PRO A 333 -20.02 0.99 5.45
CA PRO A 333 -20.77 0.06 6.30
C PRO A 333 -22.08 -0.44 5.67
N PHE A 334 -22.54 -1.63 6.10
CA PHE A 334 -23.88 -2.17 5.86
C PHE A 334 -24.89 -1.49 6.79
N ASP A 335 -25.16 -0.21 6.54
CA ASP A 335 -26.20 0.54 7.24
C ASP A 335 -27.47 0.65 6.36
N PRO A 336 -28.65 0.24 6.85
CA PRO A 336 -29.93 0.42 6.17
C PRO A 336 -30.19 1.88 5.72
N ALA A 337 -29.79 2.88 6.51
CA ALA A 337 -29.94 4.30 6.18
C ALA A 337 -29.04 4.70 5.01
N VAL A 338 -27.78 4.25 5.01
CA VAL A 338 -26.84 4.45 3.89
C VAL A 338 -27.37 3.78 2.64
N LYS A 339 -27.90 2.56 2.74
CA LYS A 339 -28.50 1.82 1.63
C LYS A 339 -29.73 2.55 1.06
N ALA A 340 -30.61 3.07 1.90
CA ALA A 340 -31.79 3.82 1.49
C ALA A 340 -31.43 5.14 0.79
N ALA A 341 -30.48 5.91 1.34
CA ALA A 341 -29.98 7.15 0.74
C ALA A 341 -29.30 6.90 -0.62
N THR A 342 -28.49 5.85 -0.72
CA THR A 342 -27.80 5.43 -1.95
C THR A 342 -28.80 5.00 -3.03
N GLN A 343 -29.86 4.27 -2.67
CA GLN A 343 -30.94 3.88 -3.60
C GLN A 343 -31.79 5.08 -4.04
N ALA A 344 -32.07 6.03 -3.14
CA ALA A 344 -32.78 7.26 -3.47
C ALA A 344 -31.97 8.13 -4.45
N ALA A 345 -30.66 8.28 -4.24
CA ALA A 345 -29.76 9.01 -5.13
C ALA A 345 -29.69 8.37 -6.54
N LYS A 346 -29.68 7.03 -6.62
CA LYS A 346 -29.72 6.29 -7.89
C LYS A 346 -31.01 6.51 -8.67
N LYS A 347 -32.17 6.57 -7.98
CA LYS A 347 -33.48 6.87 -8.60
C LYS A 347 -33.60 8.31 -9.11
N GLN A 348 -32.87 9.25 -8.51
CA GLN A 348 -32.93 10.67 -8.87
C GLN A 348 -31.98 11.09 -10.00
N GLY A 349 -31.21 10.16 -10.60
CA GLY A 349 -30.29 10.48 -11.70
C GLY A 349 -29.11 11.39 -11.34
N LYS A 350 -29.01 11.85 -10.08
CA LYS A 350 -27.94 12.70 -9.53
C LYS A 350 -26.72 11.90 -9.07
N ALA A 351 -26.48 10.72 -9.65
CA ALA A 351 -25.16 10.11 -9.52
C ALA A 351 -24.19 10.97 -10.35
N ALA A 352 -23.56 11.94 -9.71
CA ALA A 352 -22.52 12.73 -10.35
C ALA A 352 -21.51 11.77 -11.00
N ARG A 353 -21.10 12.03 -12.24
CA ARG A 353 -19.95 11.35 -12.85
C ARG A 353 -18.76 11.53 -11.88
N GLY A 354 -18.40 10.46 -11.17
CA GLY A 354 -17.36 10.45 -10.12
C GLY A 354 -17.85 10.11 -8.70
N SER A 355 -19.15 10.19 -8.42
CA SER A 355 -19.74 9.75 -7.14
C SER A 355 -20.52 8.46 -7.38
N THR A 356 -19.82 7.34 -7.48
CA THR A 356 -20.46 6.03 -7.33
C THR A 356 -21.13 6.01 -5.96
N ALA A 357 -22.45 5.84 -5.93
CA ALA A 357 -23.16 5.62 -4.68
C ALA A 357 -22.58 4.29 -4.12
N ARG A 358 -21.68 4.40 -3.13
CA ARG A 358 -20.74 3.32 -2.76
C ARG A 358 -21.49 2.22 -2.02
N PHE A 359 -22.01 1.24 -2.75
CA PHE A 359 -22.59 0.06 -2.12
C PHE A 359 -21.49 -0.76 -1.40
N PRO A 360 -21.77 -1.24 -0.18
CA PRO A 360 -20.83 -2.10 0.54
C PRO A 360 -20.56 -3.39 -0.24
N ILE A 361 -19.36 -3.92 -0.09
CA ILE A 361 -18.93 -5.18 -0.71
C ILE A 361 -19.42 -6.33 0.17
N ASP A 362 -20.14 -7.30 -0.40
CA ASP A 362 -20.56 -8.51 0.31
C ASP A 362 -19.44 -9.55 0.35
N VAL A 363 -18.71 -9.69 -0.76
CA VAL A 363 -17.64 -10.69 -0.91
C VAL A 363 -16.44 -10.06 -1.59
N LEU A 364 -15.29 -10.12 -0.92
CA LEU A 364 -14.01 -9.73 -1.50
C LEU A 364 -13.18 -10.99 -1.75
N LEU A 365 -12.79 -11.25 -3.00
CA LEU A 365 -11.90 -12.36 -3.34
C LEU A 365 -10.50 -11.83 -3.60
N ALA A 366 -9.52 -12.24 -2.82
CA ALA A 366 -8.19 -11.67 -2.86
C ALA A 366 -7.07 -12.72 -2.93
N THR A 367 -5.92 -12.30 -3.46
CA THR A 367 -4.65 -13.04 -3.38
C THR A 367 -3.67 -12.29 -2.48
N ASN A 368 -2.36 -12.42 -2.71
CA ASN A 368 -1.31 -11.69 -1.98
C ASN A 368 -1.47 -10.16 -2.01
N MET A 369 -2.32 -9.61 -2.88
CA MET A 369 -2.61 -8.18 -2.88
C MET A 369 -3.33 -7.69 -1.62
N ILE A 370 -4.00 -8.58 -0.89
CA ILE A 370 -4.54 -8.19 0.40
C ILE A 370 -3.41 -8.06 1.43
N SER A 371 -2.37 -8.91 1.37
CA SER A 371 -1.19 -8.96 2.25
C SER A 371 -0.12 -7.89 1.99
N VAL A 372 -0.51 -6.78 1.36
CA VAL A 372 0.39 -5.64 1.10
C VAL A 372 -0.29 -4.36 1.61
N GLY A 373 -0.28 -4.19 2.93
CA GLY A 373 -0.55 -2.90 3.57
C GLY A 373 -1.99 -2.39 3.47
N VAL A 374 -2.96 -3.25 3.14
CA VAL A 374 -4.38 -2.89 3.15
C VAL A 374 -4.89 -2.91 4.61
N ASP A 375 -5.25 -1.75 5.13
CA ASP A 375 -5.82 -1.58 6.47
C ASP A 375 -7.32 -1.23 6.35
N VAL A 376 -8.20 -2.18 6.68
CA VAL A 376 -9.65 -1.94 6.68
C VAL A 376 -10.21 -2.32 8.04
N SER A 377 -10.38 -1.29 8.88
CA SER A 377 -10.84 -1.39 10.28
C SER A 377 -12.18 -2.10 10.46
N ARG A 378 -12.96 -2.21 9.40
CA ARG A 378 -14.31 -2.75 9.43
C ARG A 378 -14.36 -4.28 9.35
N LEU A 379 -13.44 -4.93 8.66
CA LEU A 379 -13.61 -6.34 8.28
C LEU A 379 -13.30 -7.28 9.46
N GLY A 380 -14.20 -8.21 9.79
CA GLY A 380 -14.04 -9.17 10.89
C GLY A 380 -14.13 -10.64 10.49
N LEU A 381 -14.31 -10.92 9.19
CA LEU A 381 -14.54 -12.27 8.69
C LEU A 381 -13.69 -12.59 7.46
N MET A 382 -12.83 -13.61 7.59
CA MET A 382 -11.96 -14.09 6.51
C MET A 382 -12.01 -15.61 6.40
N LEU A 383 -12.07 -16.11 5.17
CA LEU A 383 -11.98 -17.51 4.83
C LEU A 383 -10.78 -17.71 3.90
N VAL A 384 -9.90 -18.64 4.26
CA VAL A 384 -8.70 -18.95 3.50
C VAL A 384 -8.91 -20.25 2.72
N GLY A 385 -8.80 -20.15 1.39
CA GLY A 385 -8.85 -21.28 0.47
C GLY A 385 -7.52 -22.06 0.46
N GLY A 386 -7.54 -23.26 1.05
CA GLY A 386 -6.38 -24.14 1.12
C GLY A 386 -5.43 -23.79 2.26
N GLN A 387 -4.25 -24.41 2.28
CA GLN A 387 -3.23 -24.12 3.29
C GLN A 387 -2.41 -22.89 2.89
N PRO A 388 -2.29 -21.86 3.74
CA PRO A 388 -1.35 -20.76 3.51
C PRO A 388 0.08 -21.29 3.42
N LYS A 389 0.84 -20.87 2.41
CA LYS A 389 2.20 -21.38 2.19
C LYS A 389 3.21 -20.93 3.26
N ALA A 390 2.91 -19.87 4.01
CA ALA A 390 3.74 -19.38 5.11
C ALA A 390 2.86 -18.84 6.25
N THR A 391 3.28 -19.06 7.50
CA THR A 391 2.62 -18.53 8.70
C THR A 391 2.60 -17.01 8.74
N SER A 392 3.61 -16.33 8.17
CA SER A 392 3.68 -14.87 8.08
C SER A 392 2.46 -14.27 7.37
N ARG A 393 1.99 -14.89 6.29
CA ARG A 393 0.81 -14.41 5.53
C ARG A 393 -0.50 -14.46 6.31
N ILE A 394 -0.56 -15.30 7.34
CA ILE A 394 -1.70 -15.37 8.27
C ILE A 394 -1.56 -14.26 9.31
N HIS A 395 -0.36 -13.97 9.80
CA HIS A 395 -0.14 -13.04 10.92
C HIS A 395 -0.07 -11.59 10.50
N SER A 396 0.57 -11.30 9.34
CA SER A 396 0.58 -9.95 8.78
C SER A 396 -0.86 -9.47 8.70
N GLY A 397 -1.83 -10.30 8.33
CA GLY A 397 -3.23 -9.86 8.23
C GLY A 397 -4.06 -9.41 9.41
N HIS A 398 -3.46 -9.34 10.58
CA HIS A 398 -4.22 -9.29 11.81
C HIS A 398 -3.60 -8.37 12.87
N GLN A 399 -2.69 -7.45 12.51
CA GLN A 399 -2.08 -6.50 13.45
C GLN A 399 -3.06 -5.40 13.90
N PRO A 400 -3.52 -5.33 15.15
CA PRO A 400 -4.41 -4.26 15.59
C PRO A 400 -3.74 -2.87 15.47
N SER A 401 -4.43 -1.90 14.84
CA SER A 401 -3.97 -0.52 14.83
C SER A 401 -4.15 0.14 16.21
N ARG A 402 -3.37 1.20 16.48
CA ARG A 402 -3.57 2.07 17.66
C ARG A 402 -4.92 2.81 17.67
N ALA A 403 -5.72 2.69 16.61
CA ALA A 403 -7.05 3.29 16.47
C ALA A 403 -8.20 2.29 16.76
N ALA A 404 -7.94 1.25 17.57
CA ALA A 404 -8.95 0.28 17.99
C ALA A 404 -9.99 0.89 18.94
N ALA A 405 -11.00 1.56 18.38
CA ALA A 405 -12.17 2.01 19.13
C ALA A 405 -13.52 1.47 18.59
N SER A 406 -13.57 0.76 17.45
CA SER A 406 -14.88 0.44 16.83
C SER A 406 -14.96 -0.86 16.01
N GLY A 407 -14.50 -1.99 16.54
CA GLY A 407 -14.85 -3.33 16.03
C GLY A 407 -13.68 -4.32 15.84
N PRO A 408 -13.97 -5.60 15.49
CA PRO A 408 -12.96 -6.60 15.18
C PRO A 408 -12.42 -6.39 13.75
N GLY A 409 -11.57 -5.37 13.54
CA GLY A 409 -11.03 -5.05 12.20
C GLY A 409 -9.97 -6.02 11.69
N LEU A 410 -9.74 -6.07 10.37
CA LEU A 410 -8.59 -6.72 9.73
C LEU A 410 -7.64 -5.58 9.35
N HIS A 411 -6.45 -5.60 9.94
CA HIS A 411 -5.57 -4.46 9.97
C HIS A 411 -4.16 -4.88 9.56
N ARG A 412 -3.52 -4.03 8.75
CA ARG A 412 -2.11 -4.12 8.29
C ARG A 412 -1.66 -5.49 7.85
N LEU A 413 -2.21 -5.97 6.74
CA LEU A 413 -1.91 -7.26 6.12
C LEU A 413 -0.58 -7.34 5.38
#